data_AF-A0AAU8XYI7-F1
#
_entry.id   AF-A0AAU8XYI7-F1
#
_cell.length_a   1.000
_cell.length_b   1.000
_cell.length_c   1.000
_cell.angle_alpha   90.00
_cell.angle_beta   90.00
_cell.angle_gamma   90.00
#
_symmetry.space_group_name_H-M   'P 1'
#
loop_
_entity.id
_entity.type
_entity.pdbx_description
1 polymer ?
#
loop_
_entity_poly.entity_id
_entity_poly.type
_entity_poly.pdbx_seq_one_letter_code
_entity_poly.pdbx_strand_id
1 'polypeptide(L)'
;MLKITSVLLFGAALFSGAVHAMGPEQQWGNWFGTVNAMEFELNADNSAGERMTLTCRDSHLIVSYSGSDKKPMYIPDNGQEAMGININAVHYPPDEAAFIALKNTDSHGQIEITRMNKSVSHPFNTAGLRDALEGLNWEDCISH
;
A
#
# COMPACT_ATOMS: atom_id res chain seq x y z
N MET A 1 -24.65 -47.59 38.93
CA MET A 1 -25.56 -46.52 39.40
C MET A 1 -25.19 -45.23 38.69
N LEU A 2 -26.20 -44.58 38.12
CA LEU A 2 -26.15 -43.37 37.31
C LEU A 2 -26.11 -42.13 38.22
N LYS A 3 -25.30 -41.11 37.87
CA LYS A 3 -25.66 -39.71 38.15
C LYS A 3 -25.03 -38.80 37.10
N ILE A 4 -25.82 -38.58 36.06
CA ILE A 4 -25.62 -37.56 35.04
C ILE A 4 -26.17 -36.26 35.63
N THR A 5 -25.38 -35.19 35.59
CA THR A 5 -25.90 -33.83 35.65
C THR A 5 -25.19 -33.04 34.55
N SER A 6 -25.81 -33.04 33.37
CA SER A 6 -25.42 -32.19 32.24
C SER A 6 -25.99 -30.79 32.49
N VAL A 7 -25.11 -29.79 32.58
CA VAL A 7 -25.48 -28.38 32.49
C VAL A 7 -25.25 -27.96 31.04
N LEU A 8 -26.35 -27.80 30.29
CA LEU A 8 -26.36 -27.22 28.95
C LEU A 8 -26.24 -25.69 29.09
N LEU A 9 -25.05 -25.15 28.86
CA LEU A 9 -24.84 -23.71 28.65
C LEU A 9 -24.95 -23.42 27.15
N PHE A 10 -26.09 -22.85 26.75
CA PHE A 10 -26.28 -22.21 25.46
C PHE A 10 -25.44 -20.92 25.41
N GLY A 11 -24.23 -21.01 24.86
CA GLY A 11 -23.45 -19.84 24.46
C GLY A 11 -23.80 -19.48 23.02
N ALA A 12 -24.67 -18.49 22.82
CA ALA A 12 -24.85 -17.86 21.53
C ALA A 12 -23.55 -17.12 21.16
N ALA A 13 -22.76 -17.70 20.26
CA ALA A 13 -21.65 -17.00 19.65
C ALA A 13 -22.23 -15.93 18.71
N LEU A 14 -22.30 -14.69 19.18
CA LEU A 14 -22.44 -13.53 18.32
C LEU A 14 -21.14 -13.41 17.54
N PHE A 15 -21.09 -14.04 16.36
CA PHE A 15 -20.06 -13.74 15.38
C PHE A 15 -20.30 -12.32 14.89
N SER A 16 -19.70 -11.35 15.57
CA SER A 16 -19.49 -10.02 15.01
C SER A 16 -18.64 -10.22 13.76
N GLY A 17 -19.30 -10.25 12.59
CA GLY A 17 -18.63 -10.26 11.31
C GLY A 17 -17.84 -8.97 11.20
N ALA A 18 -16.53 -9.05 11.44
CA ALA A 18 -15.64 -7.99 11.04
C ALA A 18 -15.71 -7.92 9.51
N VAL A 19 -16.27 -6.83 8.99
CA VAL A 19 -16.26 -6.52 7.55
C VAL A 19 -14.81 -6.23 7.19
N HIS A 20 -14.04 -7.28 6.91
CA HIS A 20 -12.73 -7.19 6.30
C HIS A 20 -12.90 -7.67 4.88
N ALA A 21 -13.60 -6.89 4.05
CA ALA A 21 -13.70 -7.16 2.63
C ALA A 21 -12.45 -6.62 1.89
N MET A 22 -11.27 -6.91 2.42
CA MET A 22 -10.03 -6.82 1.65
C MET A 22 -9.93 -8.13 0.87
N GLY A 23 -9.83 -8.06 -0.46
CA GLY A 23 -9.72 -9.23 -1.33
C GLY A 23 -8.51 -10.11 -0.96
N PRO A 24 -8.37 -11.31 -1.56
CA PRO A 24 -7.19 -12.13 -1.35
C PRO A 24 -5.94 -11.34 -1.74
N GLU A 25 -4.89 -11.46 -0.92
CA GLU A 25 -3.58 -10.89 -1.24
C GLU A 25 -3.06 -11.52 -2.55
N GLN A 26 -2.60 -10.66 -3.44
CA GLN A 26 -2.10 -10.99 -4.77
C GLN A 26 -0.65 -10.53 -4.89
N GLN A 27 0.08 -11.09 -5.85
CA GLN A 27 1.48 -10.76 -6.10
C GLN A 27 1.74 -10.56 -7.59
N TRP A 28 2.45 -9.49 -7.91
CA TRP A 28 2.88 -9.08 -9.24
C TRP A 28 4.37 -8.73 -9.19
N GLY A 29 5.23 -9.71 -9.52
CA GLY A 29 6.68 -9.53 -9.42
C GLY A 29 7.12 -9.18 -8.00
N ASN A 30 7.64 -7.97 -7.81
CA ASN A 30 8.11 -7.45 -6.51
C ASN A 30 6.99 -6.79 -5.69
N TRP A 31 5.80 -6.64 -6.27
CA TRP A 31 4.67 -5.98 -5.64
C TRP A 31 3.67 -7.01 -5.13
N PHE A 32 3.09 -6.76 -3.97
CA PHE A 32 2.09 -7.62 -3.37
C PHE A 32 1.08 -6.81 -2.57
N GLY A 33 -0.13 -7.33 -2.41
CA GLY A 33 -1.16 -6.68 -1.62
C GLY A 33 -2.55 -6.91 -2.18
N THR A 34 -3.44 -5.95 -1.95
CA THR A 34 -4.85 -6.07 -2.33
C THR A 34 -5.23 -4.93 -3.25
N VAL A 35 -5.97 -5.28 -4.30
CA VAL A 35 -6.56 -4.34 -5.25
C VAL A 35 -8.04 -4.66 -5.31
N ASN A 36 -8.86 -3.65 -5.08
CA ASN A 36 -10.28 -3.70 -5.37
C ASN A 36 -10.64 -2.53 -6.31
N ALA A 37 -11.89 -2.45 -6.75
CA ALA A 37 -12.31 -1.47 -7.75
C ALA A 37 -12.21 0.00 -7.29
N MET A 38 -12.02 0.26 -5.98
CA MET A 38 -12.11 1.59 -5.36
C MET A 38 -10.95 1.89 -4.40
N GLU A 39 -10.21 0.89 -3.93
CA GLU A 39 -9.11 1.05 -2.98
C GLU A 39 -8.04 0.01 -3.32
N PHE A 40 -6.78 0.37 -3.07
CA PHE A 40 -5.69 -0.59 -3.11
C PHE A 40 -4.71 -0.33 -1.99
N GLU A 41 -4.04 -1.41 -1.58
CA GLU A 41 -2.85 -1.36 -0.75
C GLU A 41 -1.82 -2.28 -1.40
N LEU A 42 -0.76 -1.67 -1.93
CA LEU A 42 0.32 -2.35 -2.61
C LEU A 42 1.63 -2.12 -1.87
N ASN A 43 2.37 -3.19 -1.64
CA ASN A 43 3.60 -3.22 -0.89
C ASN A 43 4.75 -3.69 -1.77
N ALA A 44 5.94 -3.16 -1.51
CA ALA A 44 7.18 -3.64 -2.10
C ALA A 44 8.32 -3.56 -1.07
N ASP A 45 9.15 -4.59 -1.06
CA ASP A 45 10.38 -4.63 -0.27
C ASP A 45 11.60 -4.39 -1.15
N ASN A 46 12.56 -3.61 -0.65
CA ASN A 46 13.85 -3.45 -1.31
C ASN A 46 14.94 -4.32 -0.65
N SER A 47 16.10 -4.40 -1.30
CA SER A 47 17.22 -5.22 -0.81
C SER A 47 17.84 -4.75 0.50
N ALA A 48 17.52 -3.54 0.97
CA ALA A 48 17.96 -3.01 2.25
C ALA A 48 17.02 -3.38 3.41
N GLY A 49 15.96 -4.15 3.14
CA GLY A 49 14.95 -4.49 4.15
C GLY A 49 14.05 -3.30 4.52
N GLU A 50 13.90 -2.35 3.60
CA GLU A 50 12.89 -1.29 3.72
C GLU A 50 11.63 -1.70 2.94
N ARG A 51 10.48 -1.24 3.41
CA ARG A 51 9.16 -1.47 2.82
C ARG A 51 8.53 -0.16 2.39
N MET A 52 8.03 -0.12 1.16
CA MET A 52 7.13 0.90 0.66
C MET A 52 5.71 0.36 0.64
N THR A 53 4.75 1.19 1.01
CA THR A 53 3.32 0.92 0.83
C THR A 53 2.70 2.08 0.06
N LEU A 54 2.08 1.75 -1.07
CA LEU A 54 1.21 2.62 -1.84
C LEU A 54 -0.23 2.29 -1.45
N THR A 55 -0.95 3.27 -0.95
CA THR A 55 -2.35 3.11 -0.60
C THR A 55 -3.16 4.13 -1.35
N CYS A 56 -4.24 3.71 -1.98
CA CYS A 56 -5.32 4.63 -2.30
C CYS A 56 -6.44 4.46 -1.28
N ARG A 57 -6.73 5.54 -0.56
CA ARG A 57 -7.80 5.58 0.45
C ARG A 57 -8.21 7.02 0.72
N ASP A 58 -9.46 7.23 1.11
CA ASP A 58 -9.97 8.52 1.59
C ASP A 58 -9.73 9.66 0.57
N SER A 59 -9.83 9.36 -0.73
CA SER A 59 -9.58 10.31 -1.83
C SER A 59 -8.13 10.76 -2.04
N HIS A 60 -7.14 10.02 -1.55
CA HIS A 60 -5.71 10.39 -1.67
C HIS A 60 -4.82 9.19 -2.01
N LEU A 61 -3.77 9.45 -2.80
CA LEU A 61 -2.63 8.55 -2.91
C LEU A 61 -1.70 8.78 -1.72
N ILE A 62 -1.63 7.79 -0.84
CA ILE A 62 -0.77 7.80 0.33
C ILE A 62 0.43 6.91 0.03
N VAL A 63 1.62 7.48 0.20
CA VAL A 63 2.87 6.71 0.19
C VAL A 63 3.39 6.66 1.62
N SER A 64 3.67 5.46 2.10
CA SER A 64 4.38 5.26 3.35
C SER A 64 5.62 4.43 3.15
N TYR A 65 6.61 4.63 4.02
CA TYR A 65 7.79 3.80 4.03
C TYR A 65 8.23 3.47 5.45
N SER A 66 8.82 2.30 5.62
CA SER A 66 9.42 1.85 6.87
C SER A 66 10.70 1.07 6.59
N GLY A 67 11.55 0.94 7.60
CA GLY A 67 12.79 0.18 7.54
C GLY A 67 13.08 -0.45 8.89
N SER A 68 13.96 -1.45 8.92
CA SER A 68 14.32 -2.13 10.17
C SER A 68 14.89 -1.20 11.26
N ASP A 69 15.41 -0.04 10.87
CA ASP A 69 15.91 1.04 11.71
C ASP A 69 15.04 2.32 11.68
N LYS A 70 13.92 2.34 10.93
CA LYS A 70 13.09 3.54 10.69
C LYS A 70 11.65 3.31 11.12
N LYS A 71 11.11 4.23 11.95
CA LYS A 71 9.67 4.27 12.23
C LYS A 71 8.90 4.51 10.92
N PRO A 72 7.71 3.92 10.74
CA PRO A 72 6.85 4.20 9.59
C PRO A 72 6.64 5.70 9.44
N MET A 73 6.87 6.20 8.23
CA MET A 73 6.66 7.60 7.88
C MET A 73 5.62 7.68 6.77
N TYR A 74 4.60 8.49 7.01
CA TYR A 74 3.63 8.88 6.00
C TYR A 74 4.17 10.09 5.25
N ILE A 75 4.03 10.11 3.93
CA ILE A 75 4.30 11.29 3.13
C ILE A 75 3.06 12.20 3.20
N PRO A 76 3.12 13.35 3.91
CA PRO A 76 1.97 14.23 4.03
C PRO A 76 1.71 14.95 2.70
N ASP A 77 0.43 15.12 2.37
CA ASP A 77 -0.07 15.76 1.15
C ASP A 77 0.19 17.30 1.09
N ASN A 78 0.74 17.89 2.16
CA ASN A 78 0.72 19.34 2.37
C ASN A 78 2.10 19.99 2.67
N GLY A 79 3.20 19.37 2.27
CA GLY A 79 4.48 20.08 2.15
C GLY A 79 5.22 20.41 3.46
N GLN A 80 4.84 19.85 4.61
CA GLN A 80 5.76 19.80 5.73
C GLN A 80 6.88 18.79 5.41
N GLU A 81 8.07 19.34 5.13
CA GLU A 81 9.32 18.65 4.72
C GLU A 81 9.43 18.16 3.25
N ALA A 82 8.59 18.66 2.33
CA ALA A 82 8.61 18.33 0.89
C ALA A 82 8.98 16.86 0.62
N MET A 83 8.22 15.97 1.24
CA MET A 83 8.33 14.54 1.04
C MET A 83 7.66 14.18 -0.30
N GLY A 84 8.19 13.19 -1.00
CA GLY A 84 7.63 12.72 -2.26
C GLY A 84 8.33 11.47 -2.75
N ILE A 85 8.11 11.11 -3.99
CA ILE A 85 8.74 9.94 -4.62
C ILE A 85 9.52 10.36 -5.85
N ASN A 86 10.72 9.81 -6.02
CA ASN A 86 11.40 9.82 -7.30
C ASN A 86 11.01 8.56 -8.06
N ILE A 87 10.54 8.71 -9.29
CA ILE A 87 10.32 7.60 -10.23
C ILE A 87 11.30 7.81 -11.37
N ASN A 88 12.27 6.90 -11.53
CA ASN A 88 13.34 7.01 -12.52
C ASN A 88 14.03 8.39 -12.52
N ALA A 89 14.37 8.90 -11.33
CA ALA A 89 14.99 10.20 -11.08
C ALA A 89 14.14 11.45 -11.36
N VAL A 90 12.86 11.30 -11.67
CA VAL A 90 11.90 12.43 -11.73
C VAL A 90 11.12 12.48 -10.42
N HIS A 91 11.11 13.65 -9.78
CA HIS A 91 10.43 13.87 -8.51
C HIS A 91 8.94 14.15 -8.71
N TYR A 92 8.11 13.49 -7.92
CA TYR A 92 6.67 13.70 -7.86
C TYR A 92 6.21 13.85 -6.40
N PRO A 93 5.32 14.81 -6.11
CA PRO A 93 4.45 14.69 -4.93
C PRO A 93 3.46 13.52 -5.13
N PRO A 94 2.85 12.97 -4.07
CA PRO A 94 1.86 11.87 -4.16
C PRO A 94 0.49 12.28 -4.74
N ASP A 95 0.49 12.83 -5.95
CA ASP A 95 -0.71 13.30 -6.63
C ASP A 95 -1.06 12.46 -7.88
N GLU A 96 -1.96 12.97 -8.71
CA GLU A 96 -2.34 12.35 -9.98
C GLU A 96 -1.13 12.11 -10.91
N ALA A 97 -0.17 13.03 -10.95
CA ALA A 97 1.00 12.89 -11.80
C ALA A 97 1.90 11.74 -11.31
N ALA A 98 2.07 11.58 -9.98
CA ALA A 98 2.70 10.39 -9.41
C ALA A 98 1.95 9.11 -9.77
N PHE A 99 0.62 9.08 -9.62
CA PHE A 99 -0.18 7.91 -9.95
C PHE A 99 -0.01 7.48 -11.43
N ILE A 100 -0.11 8.44 -12.35
CA ILE A 100 0.10 8.20 -13.78
C ILE A 100 1.53 7.72 -14.04
N ALA A 101 2.54 8.31 -13.40
CA ALA A 101 3.92 7.88 -13.55
C ALA A 101 4.14 6.45 -13.03
N LEU A 102 3.58 6.08 -11.87
CA LEU A 102 3.64 4.73 -11.31
C LEU A 102 3.05 3.68 -12.27
N LYS A 103 1.88 3.97 -12.86
CA LYS A 103 1.24 3.10 -13.86
C LYS A 103 2.06 2.92 -15.14
N ASN A 104 2.91 3.89 -15.48
CA ASN A 104 3.71 3.86 -16.71
C ASN A 104 5.16 3.40 -16.48
N THR A 105 5.49 2.91 -15.28
CA THR A 105 6.81 2.34 -15.01
C THR A 105 7.07 1.08 -15.83
N ASP A 106 8.31 0.91 -16.28
CA ASP A 106 8.79 -0.36 -16.86
C ASP A 106 9.24 -1.33 -15.75
N SER A 107 9.56 -2.58 -16.10
CA SER A 107 9.97 -3.60 -15.12
C SER A 107 11.38 -3.44 -14.54
N HIS A 108 12.16 -2.49 -15.03
CA HIS A 108 13.53 -2.19 -14.60
C HIS A 108 13.66 -0.83 -13.90
N GLY A 109 12.55 -0.10 -13.79
CA GLY A 109 12.47 1.18 -13.11
C GLY A 109 12.73 1.10 -11.62
N GLN A 110 12.92 2.29 -11.04
CA GLN A 110 13.23 2.48 -9.64
C GLN A 110 12.35 3.57 -9.03
N ILE A 111 11.92 3.32 -7.80
CA ILE A 111 11.24 4.31 -6.96
C ILE A 111 12.09 4.56 -5.73
N GLU A 112 12.27 5.82 -5.36
CA GLU A 112 12.91 6.21 -4.11
C GLU A 112 12.00 7.15 -3.33
N ILE A 113 11.98 7.02 -2.01
CA ILE A 113 11.36 8.02 -1.15
C ILE A 113 12.30 9.20 -1.04
N THR A 114 11.75 10.40 -1.13
CA THR A 114 12.52 11.63 -1.03
C THR A 114 12.01 12.54 0.08
N ARG A 115 12.94 13.33 0.61
CA ARG A 115 12.69 14.47 1.49
C ARG A 115 13.47 15.67 0.95
N MET A 116 12.81 16.80 0.72
CA MET A 116 13.47 18.00 0.18
C MET A 116 14.28 17.68 -1.10
N ASN A 117 13.72 16.87 -2.01
CA ASN A 117 14.34 16.38 -3.25
C ASN A 117 15.61 15.53 -3.08
N LYS A 118 15.87 15.00 -1.88
CA LYS A 118 16.96 14.04 -1.63
C LYS A 118 16.39 12.68 -1.30
N SER A 119 16.98 11.64 -1.89
CA SER A 119 16.62 10.25 -1.58
C SER A 119 16.92 9.93 -0.10
N VAL A 120 15.95 9.31 0.57
CA VAL A 120 16.04 8.86 1.99
C VAL A 120 15.81 7.36 2.13
N SER A 121 15.52 6.66 1.04
CA SER A 121 15.42 5.20 0.96
C SER A 121 16.43 4.65 -0.05
N HIS A 122 16.66 3.34 0.00
CA HIS A 122 17.21 2.61 -1.13
C HIS A 122 16.15 2.46 -2.22
N PRO A 123 16.54 2.21 -3.48
CA PRO A 123 15.58 2.08 -4.58
C PRO A 123 14.72 0.83 -4.44
N PHE A 124 13.42 1.00 -4.68
CA PHE A 124 12.43 -0.07 -4.86
C PHE A 124 12.30 -0.37 -6.35
N ASN A 125 12.23 -1.66 -6.70
CA ASN A 125 12.13 -2.07 -8.09
C ASN A 125 10.66 -2.11 -8.55
N THR A 126 10.37 -1.65 -9.76
CA THR A 126 9.02 -1.52 -10.31
C THR A 126 8.48 -2.76 -11.03
N ALA A 127 9.21 -3.88 -11.06
CA ALA A 127 8.77 -5.11 -11.71
C ALA A 127 7.43 -5.60 -11.16
N GLY A 128 6.42 -5.58 -12.03
CA GLY A 128 5.04 -5.98 -11.74
C GLY A 128 4.13 -4.84 -11.23
N LEU A 129 4.64 -3.63 -11.00
CA LEU A 129 3.84 -2.49 -10.54
C LEU A 129 2.75 -2.10 -11.55
N ARG A 130 3.09 -2.04 -12.84
CA ARG A 130 2.11 -1.73 -13.90
C ARG A 130 0.96 -2.73 -13.93
N ASP A 131 1.27 -4.01 -13.76
CA ASP A 131 0.28 -5.09 -13.78
C ASP A 131 -0.58 -5.06 -12.50
N ALA A 132 0.01 -4.71 -11.35
CA ALA A 132 -0.70 -4.51 -10.09
C ALA A 132 -1.70 -3.34 -10.15
N LEU A 133 -1.38 -2.30 -10.93
CA LEU A 133 -2.24 -1.12 -11.14
C LEU A 133 -3.09 -1.22 -12.42
N GLU A 134 -3.12 -2.38 -13.07
CA GLU A 134 -3.92 -2.59 -14.28
C GLU A 134 -5.41 -2.43 -13.96
N GLY A 135 -6.11 -1.66 -14.79
CA GLY A 135 -7.55 -1.43 -14.64
C GLY A 135 -7.94 -0.36 -13.60
N LEU A 136 -7.00 0.15 -12.79
CA LEU A 136 -7.25 1.25 -11.85
C LEU A 136 -7.00 2.61 -12.49
N ASN A 137 -7.86 3.60 -12.27
CA ASN A 137 -7.67 4.97 -12.71
C ASN A 137 -7.59 5.93 -11.51
N TRP A 138 -7.13 7.15 -11.76
CA TRP A 138 -7.05 8.16 -10.70
C TRP A 138 -8.42 8.45 -10.08
N GLU A 139 -9.47 8.48 -10.89
CA GLU A 139 -10.85 8.66 -10.44
C GLU A 139 -11.31 7.57 -9.47
N ASP A 140 -10.86 6.33 -9.66
CA ASP A 140 -11.16 5.24 -8.72
C ASP A 140 -10.55 5.52 -7.35
N CYS A 141 -9.52 6.38 -7.30
CA CYS A 141 -8.84 6.76 -6.08
C CYS A 141 -9.43 8.00 -5.39
N ILE A 142 -9.99 8.94 -6.15
CA ILE A 142 -10.44 10.24 -5.61
C ILE A 142 -11.95 10.42 -5.53
N SER A 143 -12.74 9.57 -6.19
CA SER A 143 -14.19 9.71 -6.27
C SER A 143 -14.90 8.75 -5.30
N HIS A 144 -15.00 9.14 -4.03
CA HIS A 144 -15.77 8.43 -2.99
C HIS A 144 -16.84 9.31 -2.33
#